data_AF-A0A3M1SJ36-F1
#
_entry.id   AF-A0A3M1SJ36-F1
#
_cell.length_a   1.000
_cell.length_b   1.000
_cell.length_c   1.000
_cell.angle_alpha   90.00
_cell.angle_beta   90.00
_cell.angle_gamma   90.00
#
_symmetry.space_group_name_H-M   'P 1'
#
loop_
_entity.id
_entity.type
_entity.pdbx_description
1 polymer ?
#
loop_
_entity_poly.entity_id
_entity_poly.type
_entity_poly.pdbx_seq_one_letter_code
_entity_poly.pdbx_strand_id
1 'polypeptide(L)'
;MKKLVFKSAFLLLVVIFLTGVSTLANGGDEAITRGGDKEGVPSDMPKFVVPPPPLSEGIFPCSQCHAGMEPNPTRRELTFHTEISKGFNHAKEQRWCLDCHNPDDRDKLRLASGKLISFKESEYLCGQCHGTIFRDWKVGIHGKRTGYWNGRKIYRLCVHCHYPHWPRFKPLKPLPPPVKPDEIKYRNLTEKEIPRNPLGDITGTVYEYEER
;
A
#
# COMPACT_ATOMS: atom_id res chain seq x y z
N MET A 1 6.94 11.64 -80.66
CA MET A 1 6.99 12.84 -79.79
C MET A 1 7.49 12.43 -78.40
N LYS A 2 8.20 13.33 -77.73
CA LYS A 2 9.33 13.08 -76.79
C LYS A 2 8.97 12.34 -75.50
N LYS A 3 9.83 11.37 -75.12
CA LYS A 3 10.03 10.88 -73.75
C LYS A 3 10.64 12.01 -72.90
N LEU A 4 10.22 12.19 -71.66
CA LEU A 4 10.93 13.05 -70.71
C LEU A 4 11.22 12.29 -69.41
N VAL A 5 12.49 11.96 -69.26
CA VAL A 5 13.17 11.56 -68.03
C VAL A 5 13.57 12.85 -67.31
N PHE A 6 13.36 12.96 -66.00
CA PHE A 6 14.12 13.89 -65.18
C PHE A 6 14.68 13.20 -63.93
N LYS A 7 15.99 13.39 -63.77
CA LYS A 7 16.87 12.81 -62.77
C LYS A 7 16.74 13.56 -61.44
N SER A 8 17.02 12.82 -60.37
CA SER A 8 17.26 13.25 -58.99
C SER A 8 18.29 14.37 -58.84
N ALA A 9 18.15 15.21 -57.79
CA ALA A 9 19.08 15.32 -56.65
C ALA A 9 19.15 16.73 -56.02
N PHE A 10 19.37 16.73 -54.69
CA PHE A 10 19.83 17.83 -53.81
C PHE A 10 18.77 18.92 -53.46
N LEU A 11 18.61 19.42 -52.24
CA LEU A 11 19.53 19.55 -51.11
C LEU A 11 18.72 19.96 -49.83
N LEU A 12 19.03 19.29 -48.71
CA LEU A 12 19.13 19.80 -47.33
C LEU A 12 17.99 20.68 -46.74
N LEU A 13 17.23 20.14 -45.78
CA LEU A 13 16.73 20.96 -44.67
C LEU A 13 16.61 20.16 -43.36
N VAL A 14 17.61 20.41 -42.51
CA VAL A 14 17.53 20.61 -41.06
C VAL A 14 16.84 19.53 -40.21
N VAL A 15 17.73 18.84 -39.50
CA VAL A 15 17.55 18.13 -38.23
C VAL A 15 16.66 18.90 -37.24
N ILE A 16 15.55 18.28 -36.81
CA ILE A 16 15.07 18.43 -35.44
C ILE A 16 14.94 17.04 -34.85
N PHE A 17 16.01 16.64 -34.15
CA PHE A 17 15.98 15.58 -33.15
C PHE A 17 15.01 16.03 -32.04
N LEU A 18 13.73 15.66 -32.15
CA LEU A 18 12.87 15.58 -30.97
C LEU A 18 13.20 14.26 -30.29
N THR A 19 14.27 14.32 -29.49
CA THR A 19 14.51 13.41 -28.38
C THR A 19 13.27 13.44 -27.47
N GLY A 20 12.31 12.57 -27.75
CA GLY A 20 11.32 12.17 -26.76
C GLY A 20 12.08 11.39 -25.69
N VAL A 21 12.62 12.12 -24.71
CA VAL A 21 13.07 11.56 -23.44
C VAL A 21 11.83 10.92 -22.82
N SER A 22 11.68 9.62 -23.04
CA SER A 22 10.81 8.80 -22.22
C SER A 22 11.37 8.90 -20.80
N THR A 23 10.79 9.80 -20.00
CA THR A 23 10.92 9.76 -18.55
C THR A 23 10.50 8.36 -18.12
N LEU A 24 11.48 7.53 -17.80
CA LEU A 24 11.31 6.37 -16.96
C LEU A 24 10.61 6.90 -15.70
N ALA A 25 9.36 6.49 -15.53
CA ALA A 25 8.63 6.71 -14.30
C ALA A 25 9.40 5.97 -13.20
N ASN A 26 10.32 6.67 -12.54
CA ASN A 26 10.84 6.25 -11.25
C ASN A 26 9.63 6.07 -10.35
N GLY A 27 9.36 4.82 -9.98
CA GLY A 27 8.46 4.45 -8.91
C GLY A 27 9.04 4.93 -7.59
N GLY A 28 8.98 6.24 -7.36
CA GLY A 28 9.31 6.87 -6.09
C GLY A 28 8.13 6.76 -5.14
N ASP A 29 8.44 6.53 -3.87
CA ASP A 29 7.56 6.41 -2.71
C ASP A 29 6.79 7.71 -2.37
N GLU A 30 6.22 8.37 -3.35
CA GLU A 30 5.37 9.54 -3.11
C GLU A 30 4.01 9.09 -2.59
N ALA A 31 3.71 9.54 -1.37
CA ALA A 31 2.40 9.40 -0.78
C ALA A 31 1.38 10.19 -1.64
N ILE A 32 0.38 9.47 -2.18
CA ILE A 32 -0.55 10.05 -3.16
C ILE A 32 -1.59 10.91 -2.44
N THR A 33 -1.70 12.18 -2.81
CA THR A 33 -2.82 13.05 -2.42
C THR A 33 -4.09 12.57 -3.11
N ARG A 34 -5.09 12.12 -2.36
CA ARG A 34 -6.36 11.66 -2.93
C ARG A 34 -7.51 12.57 -2.61
N GLY A 35 -7.93 13.39 -3.56
CA GLY A 35 -9.29 13.90 -3.57
C GLY A 35 -9.54 14.76 -4.80
N GLY A 36 -10.62 14.42 -5.50
CA GLY A 36 -11.01 14.97 -6.78
C GLY A 36 -11.50 13.86 -7.71
N ASP A 37 -12.82 13.79 -7.88
CA ASP A 37 -13.48 13.52 -9.15
C ASP A 37 -13.30 12.13 -9.80
N LYS A 38 -13.17 11.05 -9.01
CA LYS A 38 -13.32 9.68 -9.57
C LYS A 38 -14.75 9.19 -9.43
N GLU A 39 -15.39 8.90 -10.55
CA GLU A 39 -16.75 8.34 -10.62
C GLU A 39 -16.90 7.09 -9.72
N GLY A 40 -17.98 7.09 -8.93
CA GLY A 40 -18.33 5.99 -8.02
C GLY A 40 -17.44 5.87 -6.78
N VAL A 41 -16.81 6.96 -6.32
CA VAL A 41 -16.22 7.07 -4.98
C VAL A 41 -17.02 8.12 -4.20
N PRO A 42 -17.50 7.84 -2.97
CA PRO A 42 -18.27 8.82 -2.18
C PRO A 42 -17.52 10.14 -2.00
N SER A 43 -18.18 11.26 -2.31
CA SER A 43 -17.62 12.63 -2.36
C SER A 43 -17.17 13.20 -1.01
N ASP A 44 -17.54 12.56 0.11
CA ASP A 44 -17.29 13.06 1.46
C ASP A 44 -15.95 12.60 2.06
N MET A 45 -15.03 12.11 1.23
CA MET A 45 -13.72 11.66 1.69
C MET A 45 -12.74 12.85 1.79
N PRO A 46 -12.18 13.15 2.98
CA PRO A 46 -11.06 14.08 3.12
C PRO A 46 -9.92 13.69 2.17
N LYS A 47 -9.14 14.67 1.69
CA LYS A 47 -8.05 14.36 0.78
C LYS A 47 -6.94 13.57 1.50
N PHE A 48 -6.99 12.24 1.47
CA PHE A 48 -6.05 11.41 2.22
C PHE A 48 -4.75 11.25 1.45
N VAL A 49 -3.64 11.53 2.12
CA VAL A 49 -2.32 11.13 1.65
C VAL A 49 -2.04 9.74 2.20
N VAL A 50 -2.06 8.72 1.34
CA VAL A 50 -1.77 7.33 1.74
C VAL A 50 -0.41 6.89 1.20
N PRO A 51 0.43 6.23 2.01
CA PRO A 51 1.65 5.61 1.49
C PRO A 51 1.32 4.38 0.64
N PRO A 52 2.27 3.91 -0.18
CA PRO A 52 2.11 2.65 -0.89
C PRO A 52 1.87 1.48 0.10
N PRO A 53 1.14 0.44 -0.33
CA PRO A 53 0.97 -0.77 0.48
C PRO A 53 2.35 -1.43 0.74
N PRO A 54 2.58 -2.00 1.93
CA PRO A 54 3.83 -2.66 2.28
C PRO A 54 3.90 -4.07 1.67
N LEU A 55 3.97 -4.14 0.33
CA LEU A 55 4.18 -5.40 -0.38
C LEU A 55 5.64 -5.84 -0.22
N SER A 56 5.87 -7.15 -0.21
CA SER A 56 7.23 -7.71 -0.22
C SER A 56 8.00 -7.23 -1.46
N GLU A 57 9.29 -7.01 -1.30
CA GLU A 57 10.15 -6.57 -2.41
C GLU A 57 10.10 -7.58 -3.58
N GLY A 58 10.04 -7.06 -4.80
CA GLY A 58 10.04 -7.87 -6.03
C GLY A 58 8.76 -8.66 -6.31
N ILE A 59 7.74 -8.64 -5.45
CA ILE A 59 6.49 -9.40 -5.69
C ILE A 59 5.49 -8.69 -6.61
N PHE A 60 5.67 -7.38 -6.81
CA PHE A 60 4.78 -6.53 -7.60
C PHE A 60 5.55 -5.96 -8.81
N PRO A 61 4.95 -5.94 -10.02
CA PRO A 61 3.58 -6.34 -10.34
C PRO A 61 3.38 -7.86 -10.42
N CYS A 62 2.24 -8.32 -9.92
CA CYS A 62 1.82 -9.72 -9.90
C CYS A 62 1.61 -10.28 -11.32
N SER A 63 1.27 -9.41 -12.28
CA SER A 63 1.15 -9.75 -13.71
C SER A 63 2.43 -10.33 -14.31
N GLN A 64 3.61 -10.07 -13.74
CA GLN A 64 4.87 -10.68 -14.19
C GLN A 64 4.83 -12.21 -14.20
N CYS A 65 4.10 -12.81 -13.26
CA CYS A 65 3.86 -14.25 -13.25
C CYS A 65 2.48 -14.61 -13.80
N HIS A 66 1.46 -13.77 -13.61
CA HIS A 66 0.07 -14.13 -13.86
C HIS A 66 -0.50 -13.76 -15.24
N ALA A 67 0.17 -12.93 -16.05
CA ALA A 67 -0.40 -12.42 -17.31
C ALA A 67 -0.74 -13.51 -18.34
N GLY A 68 -0.02 -14.64 -18.32
CA GLY A 68 -0.22 -15.75 -19.26
C GLY A 68 -0.88 -16.99 -18.64
N MET A 69 -1.42 -16.87 -17.43
CA MET A 69 -2.00 -18.01 -16.70
C MET A 69 -3.53 -17.95 -16.72
N GLU A 70 -4.17 -19.07 -17.05
CA GLU A 70 -5.62 -19.18 -16.93
C GLU A 70 -6.07 -19.08 -15.46
N PRO A 71 -6.99 -18.16 -15.14
CA PRO A 71 -7.55 -18.01 -13.80
C PRO A 71 -8.28 -19.29 -13.36
N ASN A 72 -7.93 -19.79 -12.17
CA ASN A 72 -8.67 -20.86 -11.54
C ASN A 72 -9.37 -20.35 -10.26
N PRO A 73 -10.70 -20.10 -10.31
CA PRO A 73 -11.45 -19.57 -9.18
C PRO A 73 -11.79 -20.63 -8.12
N THR A 74 -11.56 -21.91 -8.41
CA THR A 74 -11.88 -23.00 -7.51
C THR A 74 -10.89 -23.06 -6.36
N ARG A 75 -11.41 -23.20 -5.12
CA ARG A 75 -10.61 -23.39 -3.91
C ARG A 75 -9.79 -24.69 -4.03
N ARG A 76 -8.50 -24.60 -3.72
CA ARG A 76 -7.52 -25.70 -3.84
C ARG A 76 -6.28 -25.41 -2.99
N GLU A 77 -5.45 -26.41 -2.80
CA GLU A 77 -4.08 -26.18 -2.32
C GLU A 77 -3.26 -25.47 -3.40
N LEU A 78 -2.49 -24.47 -3.00
CA LEU A 78 -1.66 -23.70 -3.93
C LEU A 78 -0.22 -24.24 -3.93
N THR A 79 0.41 -24.25 -5.11
CA THR A 79 1.82 -24.61 -5.30
C THR A 79 2.76 -23.43 -5.04
N PHE A 80 2.30 -22.21 -5.29
CA PHE A 80 2.95 -20.94 -4.93
C PHE A 80 2.12 -20.20 -3.88
N HIS A 81 2.69 -19.20 -3.22
CA HIS A 81 2.01 -18.47 -2.12
C HIS A 81 1.56 -19.40 -0.97
N THR A 82 2.27 -20.51 -0.74
CA THR A 82 1.90 -21.54 0.24
C THR A 82 1.76 -21.00 1.65
N GLU A 83 2.66 -20.11 2.05
CA GLU A 83 2.64 -19.50 3.40
C GLU A 83 1.40 -18.62 3.59
N ILE A 84 0.99 -17.88 2.54
CA ILE A 84 -0.24 -17.09 2.53
C ILE A 84 -1.46 -18.01 2.65
N SER A 85 -1.51 -19.07 1.84
CA SER A 85 -2.65 -20.00 1.81
C SER A 85 -2.79 -20.78 3.11
N LYS A 86 -1.69 -21.28 3.69
CA LYS A 86 -1.69 -22.03 4.95
C LYS A 86 -2.07 -21.13 6.14
N GLY A 87 -1.65 -19.87 6.11
CA GLY A 87 -1.97 -18.88 7.12
C GLY A 87 -3.34 -18.21 6.94
N PHE A 88 -4.09 -18.52 5.88
CA PHE A 88 -5.34 -17.83 5.54
C PHE A 88 -6.40 -18.09 6.60
N ASN A 89 -6.71 -17.06 7.37
CA ASN A 89 -7.68 -17.10 8.46
C ASN A 89 -8.53 -15.82 8.46
N HIS A 90 -9.10 -15.51 7.31
CA HIS A 90 -10.01 -14.39 7.13
C HIS A 90 -11.24 -14.82 6.33
N ALA A 91 -12.36 -15.07 7.04
CA ALA A 91 -13.58 -15.63 6.44
C ALA A 91 -13.30 -16.90 5.61
N LYS A 92 -12.39 -17.75 6.10
CA LYS A 92 -11.77 -18.84 5.33
C LYS A 92 -12.75 -19.88 4.76
N GLU A 93 -13.95 -20.01 5.35
CA GLU A 93 -14.96 -20.91 4.84
C GLU A 93 -15.75 -20.25 3.69
N GLN A 94 -16.05 -18.96 3.82
CA GLN A 94 -16.93 -18.20 2.94
C GLN A 94 -16.20 -17.49 1.79
N ARG A 95 -14.89 -17.23 1.94
CA ARG A 95 -14.11 -16.41 1.01
C ARG A 95 -12.90 -17.15 0.47
N TRP A 96 -12.57 -16.82 -0.78
CA TRP A 96 -11.41 -17.29 -1.51
C TRP A 96 -10.59 -16.11 -2.03
N CYS A 97 -9.36 -16.37 -2.47
CA CYS A 97 -8.40 -15.33 -2.88
C CYS A 97 -9.00 -14.37 -3.94
N LEU A 98 -9.75 -14.92 -4.90
CA LEU A 98 -10.34 -14.17 -6.01
C LEU A 98 -11.64 -13.44 -5.66
N ASP A 99 -12.12 -13.51 -4.41
CA ASP A 99 -13.19 -12.63 -3.92
C ASP A 99 -12.67 -11.22 -3.60
N CYS A 100 -11.37 -11.09 -3.40
CA CYS A 100 -10.68 -9.84 -3.09
C CYS A 100 -9.73 -9.41 -4.21
N HIS A 101 -9.06 -10.37 -4.85
CA HIS A 101 -8.17 -10.13 -5.99
C HIS A 101 -8.91 -10.31 -7.30
N ASN A 102 -8.65 -9.45 -8.28
CA ASN A 102 -9.32 -9.59 -9.56
C ASN A 102 -8.80 -10.84 -10.31
N PRO A 103 -9.69 -11.73 -10.80
CA PRO A 103 -9.28 -12.94 -11.50
C PRO A 103 -8.73 -12.72 -12.90
N ASP A 104 -8.68 -11.51 -13.45
CA ASP A 104 -8.11 -11.28 -14.79
C ASP A 104 -6.86 -10.38 -14.74
N ASP A 105 -6.69 -9.62 -13.65
CA ASP A 105 -5.59 -8.70 -13.42
C ASP A 105 -5.19 -8.72 -11.94
N ARG A 106 -4.10 -9.42 -11.59
CA ARG A 106 -3.67 -9.60 -10.19
C ARG A 106 -3.03 -8.35 -9.60
N ASP A 107 -2.79 -7.32 -10.43
CA ASP A 107 -2.30 -6.02 -9.96
C ASP A 107 -3.44 -5.17 -9.38
N LYS A 108 -4.68 -5.66 -9.46
CA LYS A 108 -5.89 -5.01 -8.94
C LYS A 108 -6.63 -5.86 -7.92
N LEU A 109 -7.28 -5.16 -7.00
CA LEU A 109 -8.30 -5.72 -6.13
C LEU A 109 -9.68 -5.53 -6.79
N ARG A 110 -10.62 -6.41 -6.45
CA ARG A 110 -11.99 -6.39 -6.95
C ARG A 110 -12.95 -6.18 -5.77
N LEU A 111 -13.80 -5.18 -5.90
CA LEU A 111 -14.92 -4.94 -4.99
C LEU A 111 -16.07 -5.91 -5.26
N ALA A 112 -16.97 -6.07 -4.30
CA ALA A 112 -18.16 -6.92 -4.45
C ALA A 112 -19.09 -6.44 -5.58
N SER A 113 -19.05 -5.15 -5.91
CA SER A 113 -19.73 -4.57 -7.08
C SER A 113 -19.10 -4.93 -8.42
N GLY A 114 -17.93 -5.58 -8.43
CA GLY A 114 -17.11 -5.81 -9.61
C GLY A 114 -16.14 -4.67 -9.95
N LYS A 115 -16.26 -3.50 -9.30
CA LYS A 115 -15.33 -2.37 -9.53
C LYS A 115 -13.90 -2.78 -9.16
N LEU A 116 -12.96 -2.46 -10.04
CA LEU A 116 -11.54 -2.66 -9.80
C LEU A 116 -10.93 -1.45 -9.10
N ILE A 117 -10.08 -1.72 -8.11
CA ILE A 117 -9.35 -0.70 -7.38
C ILE A 117 -7.87 -1.10 -7.25
N SER A 118 -7.01 -0.12 -7.02
CA SER A 118 -5.59 -0.39 -6.76
C SER A 118 -5.38 -0.93 -5.33
N PHE A 119 -4.25 -1.60 -5.08
CA PHE A 119 -3.86 -1.97 -3.70
C PHE A 119 -3.70 -0.76 -2.77
N LYS A 120 -3.39 0.41 -3.35
CA LYS A 120 -3.32 1.65 -2.60
C LYS A 120 -4.71 2.07 -2.09
N GLU A 121 -5.81 1.51 -2.57
CA GLU A 121 -7.22 1.81 -2.23
C GLU A 121 -7.86 0.69 -1.38
N SER A 122 -7.04 -0.17 -0.78
CA SER A 122 -7.49 -1.36 -0.03
C SER A 122 -8.46 -1.04 1.13
N GLU A 123 -8.48 0.18 1.65
CA GLU A 123 -9.47 0.65 2.64
C GLU A 123 -10.92 0.47 2.16
N TYR A 124 -11.18 0.67 0.86
CA TYR A 124 -12.53 0.51 0.29
C TYR A 124 -12.93 -0.96 0.23
N LEU A 125 -11.99 -1.87 -0.06
CA LEU A 125 -12.24 -3.31 -0.04
C LEU A 125 -12.60 -3.79 1.38
N CYS A 126 -11.79 -3.40 2.37
CA CYS A 126 -12.00 -3.78 3.76
C CYS A 126 -13.34 -3.21 4.30
N GLY A 127 -13.67 -1.98 3.91
CA GLY A 127 -14.87 -1.27 4.36
C GLY A 127 -16.19 -1.91 3.91
N GLN A 128 -16.20 -2.80 2.92
CA GLN A 128 -17.41 -3.50 2.47
C GLN A 128 -18.01 -4.39 3.57
N CYS A 129 -17.16 -4.93 4.45
CA CYS A 129 -17.58 -5.78 5.56
C CYS A 129 -17.26 -5.14 6.92
N HIS A 130 -16.15 -4.39 7.03
CA HIS A 130 -15.71 -3.75 8.27
C HIS A 130 -16.14 -2.29 8.36
N GLY A 131 -17.44 -2.03 8.20
CA GLY A 131 -17.99 -0.68 8.04
C GLY A 131 -17.71 0.28 9.21
N THR A 132 -17.79 -0.20 10.46
CA THR A 132 -17.50 0.61 11.65
C THR A 132 -16.02 1.01 11.71
N ILE A 133 -15.13 0.06 11.46
CA ILE A 133 -13.68 0.29 11.39
C ILE A 133 -13.33 1.26 10.27
N PHE A 134 -13.95 1.11 9.10
CA PHE A 134 -13.74 2.02 7.98
C PHE A 134 -14.23 3.43 8.28
N ARG A 135 -15.44 3.58 8.87
CA ARG A 135 -15.95 4.88 9.33
C ARG A 135 -14.97 5.56 10.27
N ASP A 136 -14.45 4.84 11.26
CA ASP A 136 -13.54 5.37 12.27
C ASP A 136 -12.15 5.68 11.67
N TRP A 137 -11.71 4.91 10.68
CA TRP A 137 -10.48 5.17 9.92
C TRP A 137 -10.57 6.46 9.11
N LYS A 138 -11.70 6.75 8.45
CA LYS A 138 -11.91 7.99 7.68
C LYS A 138 -11.70 9.25 8.53
N VAL A 139 -12.01 9.19 9.82
CA VAL A 139 -11.85 10.32 10.75
C VAL A 139 -10.57 10.22 11.59
N GLY A 140 -9.74 9.19 11.37
CA GLY A 140 -8.48 8.98 12.07
C GLY A 140 -8.61 8.47 13.51
N ILE A 141 -9.77 7.97 13.91
CA ILE A 141 -9.96 7.27 15.20
C ILE A 141 -9.33 5.87 15.14
N HIS A 142 -9.42 5.21 13.98
CA HIS A 142 -8.80 3.91 13.75
C HIS A 142 -7.64 3.99 12.75
N GLY A 143 -6.62 3.15 12.95
CA GLY A 143 -5.39 3.15 12.16
C GLY A 143 -4.36 4.15 12.65
N LYS A 144 -3.32 4.39 11.83
CA LYS A 144 -2.22 5.30 12.17
C LYS A 144 -2.25 6.53 11.28
N ARG A 145 -2.29 7.70 11.92
CA ARG A 145 -2.12 9.00 11.28
C ARG A 145 -0.78 9.60 11.68
N THR A 146 0.03 10.00 10.70
CA THR A 146 1.33 10.66 10.91
C THR A 146 1.38 12.01 10.20
N GLY A 147 2.40 12.81 10.47
CA GLY A 147 2.56 14.16 9.91
C GLY A 147 2.20 15.26 10.91
N TYR A 148 1.81 16.43 10.41
CA TYR A 148 1.60 17.63 11.23
C TYR A 148 0.21 17.66 11.87
N TRP A 149 0.11 18.23 13.07
CA TRP A 149 -1.17 18.43 13.75
C TRP A 149 -2.06 19.44 12.99
N ASN A 150 -1.51 20.55 12.51
CA ASN A 150 -2.19 21.62 11.73
C ASN A 150 -1.85 21.63 10.23
N GLY A 151 -1.11 20.64 9.75
CA GLY A 151 -0.67 20.60 8.34
C GLY A 151 -1.06 19.30 7.65
N ARG A 152 -0.22 18.92 6.67
CA ARG A 152 -0.34 17.67 5.91
C ARG A 152 -0.35 16.46 6.85
N LYS A 153 -1.34 15.59 6.66
CA LYS A 153 -1.54 14.35 7.41
C LYS A 153 -1.46 13.17 6.46
N ILE A 154 -0.78 12.11 6.89
CA ILE A 154 -0.63 10.86 6.17
C ILE A 154 -1.46 9.81 6.90
N TYR A 155 -2.34 9.14 6.17
CA TYR A 155 -3.20 8.07 6.68
C TYR A 155 -2.64 6.73 6.20
N ARG A 156 -2.30 5.85 7.14
CA ARG A 156 -1.80 4.51 6.78
C ARG A 156 -2.99 3.61 6.40
N LEU A 157 -2.82 2.82 5.35
CA LEU A 157 -3.79 1.80 4.93
C LEU A 157 -3.97 0.74 6.01
N CYS A 158 -5.10 0.02 5.99
CA CYS A 158 -5.36 -1.09 6.90
C CYS A 158 -4.20 -2.11 6.92
N VAL A 159 -3.64 -2.39 5.74
CA VAL A 159 -2.56 -3.35 5.53
C VAL A 159 -1.19 -2.91 6.06
N HIS A 160 -1.04 -1.68 6.53
CA HIS A 160 0.18 -1.25 7.23
C HIS A 160 0.28 -1.80 8.66
N CYS A 161 -0.85 -2.23 9.23
CA CYS A 161 -0.90 -2.75 10.59
C CYS A 161 -1.47 -4.17 10.60
N HIS A 162 -2.43 -4.46 9.72
CA HIS A 162 -3.05 -5.78 9.62
C HIS A 162 -2.46 -6.58 8.47
N TYR A 163 -2.21 -7.86 8.69
CA TYR A 163 -1.92 -8.79 7.61
C TYR A 163 -3.24 -9.21 6.94
N PRO A 164 -3.50 -8.89 5.66
CA PRO A 164 -4.85 -9.01 5.07
C PRO A 164 -5.41 -10.44 5.05
N HIS A 165 -4.53 -11.44 5.02
CA HIS A 165 -4.91 -12.86 5.01
C HIS A 165 -5.10 -13.44 6.43
N TRP A 166 -4.64 -12.74 7.47
CA TRP A 166 -4.87 -13.04 8.88
C TRP A 166 -4.87 -11.76 9.72
N PRO A 167 -5.94 -10.93 9.64
CA PRO A 167 -5.89 -9.55 10.14
C PRO A 167 -5.84 -9.41 11.66
N ARG A 168 -6.32 -10.41 12.40
CA ARG A 168 -6.44 -10.33 13.86
C ARG A 168 -5.06 -10.36 14.51
N PHE A 169 -4.75 -9.37 15.34
CA PHE A 169 -3.54 -9.36 16.15
C PHE A 169 -3.50 -10.55 17.11
N LYS A 170 -2.29 -11.10 17.30
CA LYS A 170 -2.05 -12.07 18.37
C LYS A 170 -2.25 -11.37 19.72
N PRO A 171 -2.97 -11.98 20.68
CA PRO A 171 -3.08 -11.44 22.02
C PRO A 171 -1.68 -11.26 22.63
N LEU A 172 -1.44 -10.09 23.20
CA LEU A 172 -0.24 -9.86 24.01
C LEU A 172 -0.54 -10.27 25.45
N LYS A 173 0.43 -10.92 26.09
CA LYS A 173 0.36 -11.13 27.54
C LYS A 173 0.52 -9.75 28.20
N PRO A 174 -0.45 -9.29 29.01
CA PRO A 174 -0.32 -8.02 29.69
C PRO A 174 0.86 -8.06 30.65
N LEU A 175 1.56 -6.94 30.78
CA LEU A 175 2.50 -6.73 31.87
C LEU A 175 1.74 -6.67 33.21
N PRO A 176 2.41 -6.92 34.34
CA PRO A 176 1.80 -6.69 35.65
C PRO A 176 1.20 -5.26 35.74
N PRO A 177 0.14 -5.07 36.53
CA PRO A 177 -0.47 -3.76 36.70
C PRO A 177 0.57 -2.73 37.18
N PRO A 178 0.41 -1.45 36.81
CA PRO A 178 1.30 -0.41 37.29
C PRO A 178 1.24 -0.36 38.82
N VAL A 179 2.38 -0.08 39.44
CA VAL A 179 2.47 0.16 40.89
C VAL A 179 1.61 1.37 41.25
N LYS A 180 0.87 1.29 42.35
CA LYS A 180 0.03 2.42 42.78
C LYS A 180 0.88 3.66 43.07
N PRO A 181 0.38 4.89 42.84
CA PRO A 181 1.16 6.11 43.05
C PRO A 181 1.81 6.24 44.43
N ASP A 182 1.10 5.84 45.49
CA ASP A 182 1.57 5.82 46.89
C ASP A 182 2.64 4.77 47.18
N GLU A 183 2.73 3.74 46.33
CA GLU A 183 3.72 2.67 46.39
C GLU A 183 4.92 2.91 45.44
N ILE A 184 4.90 3.99 44.63
CA ILE A 184 6.02 4.35 43.74
C ILE A 184 7.20 4.80 44.61
N LYS A 185 8.17 3.91 44.79
CA LYS A 185 9.47 4.27 45.32
C LYS A 185 10.34 4.76 44.17
N TYR A 186 10.61 6.06 44.11
CA TYR A 186 11.66 6.59 43.24
C TYR A 186 12.98 5.91 43.62
N ARG A 187 13.46 5.02 42.75
CA ARG A 187 14.78 4.41 42.89
C ARG A 187 15.72 5.11 41.94
N ASN A 188 16.92 5.43 42.41
CA ASN A 188 18.02 5.75 41.51
C ASN A 188 18.42 4.45 40.82
N LEU A 189 17.87 4.22 39.62
CA LEU A 189 18.24 3.09 38.79
C LEU A 189 19.68 3.29 38.31
N THR A 190 20.50 2.26 38.44
CA THR A 190 21.79 2.24 37.76
C THR A 190 21.57 2.12 36.24
N GLU A 191 22.56 2.51 35.44
CA GLU A 191 22.49 2.46 33.98
C GLU A 191 22.18 1.05 33.42
N LYS A 192 22.46 0.00 34.20
CA LYS A 192 22.15 -1.40 33.87
C LYS A 192 20.68 -1.78 34.14
N GLU A 193 20.01 -1.05 35.02
CA GLU A 193 18.62 -1.30 35.44
C GLU A 193 17.60 -0.46 34.67
N ILE A 194 18.06 0.58 33.97
CA ILE A 194 17.20 1.39 33.09
C ILE A 194 16.77 0.52 31.89
N PRO A 195 15.47 0.26 31.71
CA PRO A 195 14.98 -0.48 30.55
C PRO A 195 15.42 0.22 29.27
N ARG A 196 16.26 -0.42 28.47
CA ARG A 196 16.62 0.10 27.15
C ARG A 196 15.47 -0.15 26.21
N ASN A 197 15.19 0.81 25.34
CA ASN A 197 14.24 0.62 24.26
C ASN A 197 14.63 -0.65 23.47
N PRO A 198 13.74 -1.65 23.35
CA PRO A 198 14.05 -2.88 22.61
C PRO A 198 14.29 -2.62 21.11
N LEU A 199 13.92 -1.44 20.60
CA LEU A 199 14.22 -0.99 19.24
C LEU A 199 15.57 -0.24 19.14
N GLY A 200 16.35 -0.15 20.23
CA GLY A 200 17.62 0.58 20.28
C GLY A 200 17.46 2.09 20.49
N ASP A 201 18.56 2.82 20.33
CA ASP A 201 18.58 4.27 20.39
C ASP A 201 17.92 4.85 19.13
N ILE A 202 16.80 5.54 19.31
CA ILE A 202 16.04 6.15 18.21
C ILE A 202 16.74 7.39 17.63
N THR A 203 17.91 7.77 18.15
CA THR A 203 18.76 8.84 17.61
C THR A 203 19.64 8.39 16.45
N GLY A 204 19.71 7.07 16.18
CA GLY A 204 20.39 6.53 15.00
C GLY A 204 19.58 6.77 13.72
N THR A 205 19.85 7.89 13.04
CA THR A 205 19.53 8.13 11.62
C THR A 205 18.06 7.84 11.23
N VAL A 206 17.13 8.69 11.66
CA VAL A 206 15.87 8.84 10.95
C VAL A 206 15.68 10.35 10.76
N TYR A 207 15.65 10.78 9.50
CA TYR A 207 15.49 12.17 9.03
C TYR A 207 16.77 13.01 8.95
N GLU A 208 17.68 12.67 8.02
CA GLU A 208 18.44 13.70 7.32
C GLU A 208 17.51 14.26 6.23
N TYR A 209 16.84 15.38 6.52
CA TYR A 209 16.16 16.16 5.49
C TYR A 209 17.24 16.94 4.75
N GLU A 210 17.61 16.52 3.54
CA GLU A 210 18.29 17.42 2.62
C GLU A 210 17.30 18.54 2.26
N GLU A 211 17.57 19.76 2.73
CA GLU A 211 16.95 20.97 2.20
C GLU A 211 17.37 21.12 0.72
N ARG A 212 16.43 20.87 -0.20
CA ARG A 212 16.48 21.34 -1.57
C ARG A 212 15.09 21.77 -2.04
#